data_AF-M5C2K7-F1
#
_entry.id   AF-M5C2K7-F1
#
_cell.length_a   1.000
_cell.length_b   1.000
_cell.length_c   1.000
_cell.angle_alpha   90.00
_cell.angle_beta   90.00
_cell.angle_gamma   90.00
#
_symmetry.space_group_name_H-M   'P 1'
#
loop_
_entity.id
_entity.type
_entity.pdbx_description
1 polymer ?
#
loop_
_entity_poly.entity_id
_entity_poly.type
_entity_poly.pdbx_seq_one_letter_code
_entity_poly.pdbx_strand_id
1 'polypeptide(L)'
;MASKTLNFYAYGLQKDTSLMLMFEPPNNSKLFKDQFPVVWKVITFRAKGHAKAAVHYHQRLAFGYAQTDRDNLVDSAAWVEVVSGDISSISGDAGQKRFGTNSKSNGTKLLVCKNNTEGRANLSIGFLDGDGVYQRYEPTLVWTGVGSKSNITAAFTPVLTAYITRDYKATEMLRGEVETDAIWSCNLNLIDDVTGWHLFEDDASGAFSIEPAIKP
;
A
#
# COMPACT_ATOMS: atom_id res chain seq x y z
N MET A 1 -9.57 -16.34 0.04
CA MET A 1 -8.81 -15.06 0.15
C MET A 1 -7.38 -15.43 0.44
N ALA A 2 -6.42 -14.82 -0.26
CA ALA A 2 -5.00 -15.10 -0.03
C ALA A 2 -4.48 -14.23 1.12
N SER A 3 -3.85 -14.86 2.09
CA SER A 3 -3.12 -14.20 3.18
C SER A 3 -1.67 -14.61 3.09
N LYS A 4 -0.74 -13.64 3.15
CA LYS A 4 0.69 -13.89 3.09
C LYS A 4 1.36 -13.38 4.36
N THR A 5 2.32 -14.13 4.88
CA THR A 5 3.21 -13.71 5.95
C THR A 5 4.64 -13.69 5.43
N LEU A 6 5.24 -12.50 5.38
CA LEU A 6 6.62 -12.30 4.98
C LEU A 6 7.46 -12.09 6.25
N ASN A 7 8.39 -13.02 6.51
CA ASN A 7 9.33 -12.89 7.61
C ASN A 7 10.63 -12.29 7.09
N PHE A 8 10.96 -11.08 7.50
CA PHE A 8 12.23 -10.44 7.20
C PHE A 8 13.21 -10.68 8.35
N TYR A 9 14.41 -11.12 8.01
CA TYR A 9 15.51 -11.39 8.93
C TYR A 9 16.69 -10.49 8.55
N ALA A 10 17.29 -9.83 9.52
CA ALA A 10 18.49 -9.02 9.31
C ALA A 10 19.57 -9.45 10.29
N TYR A 11 20.79 -9.61 9.78
CA TYR A 11 21.96 -10.03 10.54
C TYR A 11 23.16 -9.16 10.18
N GLY A 12 23.90 -8.71 11.21
CA GLY A 12 25.19 -8.05 10.98
C GLY A 12 25.11 -6.63 10.40
N LEU A 13 23.94 -5.99 10.39
CA LEU A 13 23.80 -4.61 9.91
C LEU A 13 24.75 -3.67 10.67
N GLN A 14 25.42 -2.78 9.94
CA GLN A 14 26.42 -1.87 10.50
C GLN A 14 25.77 -0.72 11.28
N LYS A 15 24.57 -0.31 10.87
CA LYS A 15 23.76 0.76 11.48
C LYS A 15 22.29 0.35 11.58
N ASP A 16 21.52 1.11 12.34
CA ASP A 16 20.07 0.96 12.36
C ASP A 16 19.54 1.29 10.96
N THR A 17 18.72 0.39 10.42
CA THR A 17 18.29 0.42 9.02
C THR A 17 16.79 0.28 8.96
N SER A 18 16.11 1.23 8.30
CA SER A 18 14.67 1.16 8.08
C SER A 18 14.36 0.65 6.67
N LEU A 19 13.62 -0.45 6.62
CA LEU A 19 13.05 -1.04 5.42
C LEU A 19 11.65 -0.47 5.20
N MET A 20 11.48 0.26 4.11
CA MET A 20 10.20 0.80 3.67
C MET A 20 9.59 -0.14 2.63
N LEU A 21 8.31 -0.48 2.80
CA LEU A 21 7.55 -1.34 1.90
C LEU A 21 6.39 -0.57 1.26
N MET A 22 6.25 -0.72 -0.05
CA MET A 22 5.25 -0.02 -0.86
C MET A 22 4.70 -0.94 -1.95
N PHE A 23 3.42 -0.80 -2.28
CA PHE A 23 2.86 -1.47 -3.45
C PHE A 23 3.05 -0.64 -4.72
N GLU A 24 3.38 -1.32 -5.81
CA GLU A 24 3.48 -0.65 -7.10
C GLU A 24 2.10 -0.13 -7.56
N PRO A 25 2.03 1.11 -8.06
CA PRO A 25 0.79 1.65 -8.60
C PRO A 25 0.40 0.88 -9.88
N PRO A 26 -0.91 0.73 -10.15
CA PRO A 26 -1.40 -0.04 -11.28
C PRO A 26 -1.20 0.65 -12.64
N ASN A 27 -0.86 1.95 -12.65
CA ASN A 27 -0.57 2.73 -13.84
C ASN A 27 0.36 3.88 -13.46
N ASN A 28 1.45 4.07 -14.20
CA ASN A 28 2.46 5.09 -13.90
C ASN A 28 2.23 6.42 -14.65
N SER A 29 1.32 6.46 -15.63
CA SER A 29 1.13 7.63 -16.50
C SER A 29 0.64 8.90 -15.79
N LYS A 30 0.02 8.77 -14.62
CA LYS A 30 -0.48 9.89 -13.78
C LYS A 30 0.18 9.97 -12.42
N LEU A 31 1.25 9.21 -12.23
CA LEU A 31 1.99 9.17 -10.98
C LEU A 31 2.52 10.57 -10.63
N PHE A 32 2.43 10.92 -9.35
CA PHE A 32 2.84 12.21 -8.77
C PHE A 32 2.10 13.45 -9.29
N LYS A 33 1.07 13.28 -10.13
CA LYS A 33 0.20 14.37 -10.59
C LYS A 33 -1.16 14.32 -9.90
N ASP A 34 -1.90 13.25 -10.21
CA ASP A 34 -3.24 13.01 -9.67
C ASP A 34 -3.29 11.70 -8.87
N GLN A 35 -2.21 10.91 -8.89
CA GLN A 35 -2.10 9.59 -8.28
C GLN A 35 -0.78 9.49 -7.52
N PHE A 36 -0.85 9.11 -6.25
CA PHE A 36 0.27 9.17 -5.31
C PHE A 36 0.38 7.86 -4.53
N PRO A 37 1.52 7.15 -4.60
CA PRO A 37 1.78 5.98 -3.77
C PRO A 37 1.77 6.36 -2.29
N VAL A 38 1.38 5.40 -1.46
CA VAL A 38 1.41 5.54 -0.01
C VAL A 38 2.34 4.48 0.57
N VAL A 39 3.19 4.90 1.50
CA VAL A 39 4.06 3.99 2.24
C VAL A 39 3.20 3.03 3.05
N TRP A 40 3.34 1.73 2.81
CA TRP A 40 2.48 0.73 3.46
C TRP A 40 3.01 0.33 4.82
N LYS A 41 4.30 -0.07 4.91
CA LYS A 41 4.96 -0.45 6.17
C LYS A 41 6.36 0.13 6.22
N VAL A 42 6.81 0.47 7.42
CA VAL A 42 8.21 0.84 7.70
C VAL A 42 8.67 -0.02 8.88
N ILE A 43 9.80 -0.70 8.70
CA ILE A 43 10.35 -1.66 9.67
C ILE A 43 11.78 -1.26 9.97
N THR A 44 12.09 -0.98 11.23
CA THR A 44 13.46 -0.66 11.64
C THR A 44 14.15 -1.87 12.25
N PHE A 45 15.28 -2.25 11.67
CA PHE A 45 16.18 -3.28 12.19
C PHE A 45 17.34 -2.61 12.93
N ARG A 46 17.65 -3.12 14.12
CA ARG A 46 18.77 -2.61 14.93
C ARG A 46 20.11 -3.14 14.41
N ALA A 47 21.14 -2.29 14.50
CA ALA A 47 22.51 -2.64 14.16
C ALA A 47 23.05 -3.80 15.02
N LYS A 48 24.03 -4.54 14.48
CA LYS A 48 24.91 -5.47 15.21
C LYS A 48 24.20 -6.59 15.98
N GLY A 49 23.02 -6.98 15.54
CA GLY A 49 22.21 -8.01 16.19
C GLY A 49 21.49 -8.94 15.22
N HIS A 50 20.78 -9.91 15.79
CA HIS A 50 19.81 -10.75 15.09
C HIS A 50 18.44 -10.10 15.21
N ALA A 51 17.88 -9.62 14.10
CA ALA A 51 16.59 -8.96 14.09
C ALA A 51 15.62 -9.69 13.15
N LYS A 52 14.36 -9.74 13.55
CA LYS A 52 13.26 -10.35 12.79
C LYS A 52 12.05 -9.43 12.83
N ALA A 53 11.39 -9.28 11.68
CA ALA A 53 10.07 -8.68 11.58
C ALA A 53 9.14 -9.56 10.74
N ALA A 54 7.86 -9.57 11.09
CA ALA A 54 6.82 -10.23 10.30
C ALA A 54 5.89 -9.17 9.71
N VAL A 55 5.61 -9.30 8.42
CA VAL A 55 4.64 -8.47 7.70
C VAL A 55 3.50 -9.36 7.25
N HIS A 56 2.29 -8.99 7.64
CA HIS A 56 1.07 -9.68 7.27
C HIS A 56 0.37 -8.92 6.15
N TYR A 57 0.04 -9.65 5.08
CA TYR A 57 -0.70 -9.15 3.93
C TYR A 57 -1.99 -9.95 3.80
N HIS A 58 -3.12 -9.24 3.77
CA HIS A 58 -4.42 -9.83 3.52
C HIS A 58 -5.00 -9.22 2.25
N GLN A 59 -5.33 -10.04 1.26
CA GLN A 59 -5.92 -9.58 0.00
C GLN A 59 -7.42 -9.26 0.17
N ARG A 60 -7.73 -8.32 1.06
CA ARG A 60 -9.05 -7.73 1.27
C ARG A 60 -9.00 -6.28 0.85
N LEU A 61 -9.37 -6.01 -0.41
CA LEU A 61 -9.27 -4.68 -0.97
C LEU A 61 -10.41 -3.80 -0.49
N ALA A 62 -10.14 -2.51 -0.35
CA ALA A 62 -11.15 -1.50 -0.07
C ALA A 62 -10.85 -0.21 -0.82
N PHE A 63 -11.92 0.52 -1.15
CA PHE A 63 -11.81 1.94 -1.48
C PHE A 63 -11.98 2.78 -0.23
N GLY A 64 -11.23 3.87 -0.14
CA GLY A 64 -11.26 4.82 0.97
C GLY A 64 -11.55 6.25 0.51
N TYR A 65 -12.16 7.04 1.39
CA TYR A 65 -12.22 8.49 1.29
C TYR A 65 -11.02 9.09 2.01
N ALA A 66 -9.97 9.34 1.23
CA ALA A 66 -8.68 9.73 1.77
C ALA A 66 -8.71 11.14 2.35
N GLN A 67 -8.14 11.28 3.53
CA GLN A 67 -7.77 12.53 4.17
C GLN A 67 -6.27 12.51 4.40
N THR A 68 -5.67 13.69 4.28
CA THR A 68 -4.23 13.85 4.47
C THR A 68 -4.02 14.87 5.57
N ASP A 69 -3.21 14.52 6.56
CA ASP A 69 -2.87 15.44 7.64
C ASP A 69 -1.74 16.41 7.25
N ARG A 70 -1.21 17.16 8.24
CA ARG A 70 -0.13 18.13 8.02
C ARG A 70 1.21 17.50 7.66
N ASP A 71 1.40 16.23 8.03
CA ASP A 71 2.63 15.46 7.81
C ASP A 71 2.55 14.64 6.50
N ASN A 72 1.53 14.87 5.67
CA ASN A 72 1.21 14.05 4.50
C ASN A 72 0.84 12.59 4.80
N LEU A 73 0.45 12.27 6.04
CA LEU A 73 -0.05 10.95 6.39
C LEU A 73 -1.47 10.80 5.89
N VAL A 74 -1.74 9.67 5.24
CA VAL A 74 -3.04 9.34 4.66
C VAL A 74 -3.83 8.50 5.65
N ASP A 75 -5.00 8.99 5.99
CA ASP A 75 -6.03 8.23 6.69
C ASP A 75 -7.31 8.21 5.85
N SER A 76 -8.27 7.36 6.20
CA SER A 76 -9.57 7.30 5.53
C SER A 76 -10.71 7.60 6.50
N ALA A 77 -11.47 8.66 6.22
CA ALA A 77 -12.66 8.98 6.99
C ALA A 77 -13.83 8.01 6.75
N ALA A 78 -13.81 7.28 5.64
CA ALA A 78 -14.73 6.20 5.33
C ALA A 78 -14.07 5.21 4.38
N TRP A 79 -14.46 3.95 4.41
CA TRP A 79 -14.03 2.94 3.45
C TRP A 79 -15.13 1.93 3.13
N VAL A 80 -14.97 1.19 2.03
CA VAL A 80 -15.85 0.09 1.64
C VAL A 80 -15.02 -1.04 1.07
N GLU A 81 -15.22 -2.25 1.59
CA GLU A 81 -14.60 -3.47 1.07
C GLU A 81 -15.08 -3.72 -0.37
N VAL A 82 -14.18 -4.14 -1.25
CA VAL A 82 -14.45 -4.41 -2.65
C VAL A 82 -13.76 -5.68 -3.13
N VAL A 83 -14.38 -6.34 -4.09
CA VAL A 83 -13.78 -7.45 -4.84
C VAL A 83 -13.78 -7.16 -6.33
N SER A 84 -12.95 -7.88 -7.10
CA SER A 84 -12.82 -7.69 -8.56
C SER A 84 -14.19 -7.56 -9.26
N GLY A 85 -14.29 -6.55 -10.11
CA GLY A 85 -15.53 -6.20 -10.83
C GLY A 85 -16.53 -5.36 -10.05
N ASP A 86 -16.26 -5.01 -8.78
CA ASP A 86 -17.11 -4.10 -8.01
C ASP A 86 -17.03 -2.66 -8.52
N ILE A 87 -18.18 -2.01 -8.47
CA ILE A 87 -18.37 -0.57 -8.63
C ILE A 87 -18.89 -0.04 -7.29
N SER A 88 -18.04 0.75 -6.63
CA SER A 88 -18.39 1.51 -5.42
C SER A 88 -18.65 2.96 -5.77
N SER A 89 -19.37 3.65 -4.89
CA SER A 89 -19.57 5.09 -5.04
C SER A 89 -19.55 5.79 -3.69
N ILE A 90 -18.86 6.93 -3.65
CA ILE A 90 -18.92 7.85 -2.53
C ILE A 90 -19.95 8.95 -2.84
N SER A 91 -20.77 9.29 -1.87
CA SER A 91 -21.81 10.32 -1.97
C SER A 91 -21.96 11.06 -0.64
N GLY A 92 -22.72 12.15 -0.64
CA GLY A 92 -22.95 12.99 0.54
C GLY A 92 -22.23 14.34 0.47
N ASP A 93 -22.55 15.19 1.44
CA ASP A 93 -22.08 16.56 1.54
C ASP A 93 -20.72 16.68 2.25
N ALA A 94 -20.18 17.90 2.30
CA ALA A 94 -18.94 18.19 3.01
C ALA A 94 -19.02 17.73 4.48
N GLY A 95 -18.11 16.84 4.89
CA GLY A 95 -18.04 16.29 6.25
C GLY A 95 -18.94 15.09 6.54
N GLN A 96 -19.81 14.66 5.61
CA GLN A 96 -20.73 13.52 5.78
C GLN A 96 -20.67 12.54 4.59
N LYS A 97 -19.51 12.46 3.92
CA LYS A 97 -19.31 11.58 2.79
C LYS A 97 -19.28 10.12 3.25
N ARG A 98 -19.97 9.26 2.52
CA ARG A 98 -20.06 7.83 2.80
C ARG A 98 -20.10 7.01 1.52
N PHE A 99 -19.65 5.76 1.64
CA PHE A 99 -19.82 4.79 0.59
C PHE A 99 -21.23 4.18 0.63
N GLY A 100 -21.81 4.00 -0.55
CA GLY A 100 -23.04 3.22 -0.71
C GLY A 100 -22.74 1.73 -0.90
N THR A 101 -23.80 0.95 -1.12
CA THR A 101 -23.67 -0.47 -1.47
C THR A 101 -22.95 -0.64 -2.81
N ASN A 102 -22.05 -1.62 -2.88
CA ASN A 102 -21.37 -1.98 -4.13
C ASN A 102 -22.37 -2.53 -5.15
N SER A 103 -22.12 -2.23 -6.41
CA SER A 103 -22.78 -2.86 -7.56
C SER A 103 -21.75 -3.64 -8.39
N LYS A 104 -22.19 -4.53 -9.27
CA LYS A 104 -21.30 -5.30 -10.14
C LYS A 104 -21.22 -4.66 -11.52
N SER A 105 -20.01 -4.63 -12.07
CA SER A 105 -19.80 -4.27 -13.47
C SER A 105 -20.03 -5.48 -14.38
N ASN A 106 -20.79 -5.30 -15.46
CA ASN A 106 -20.99 -6.36 -16.44
C ASN A 106 -19.72 -6.53 -17.29
N GLY A 107 -18.98 -7.63 -17.07
CA GLY A 107 -17.93 -8.11 -17.98
C GLY A 107 -16.52 -7.55 -17.77
N THR A 108 -16.25 -6.78 -16.71
CA THR A 108 -14.89 -6.34 -16.37
C THR A 108 -14.46 -6.80 -14.97
N LYS A 109 -13.18 -7.14 -14.84
CA LYS A 109 -12.51 -7.45 -13.57
C LYS A 109 -11.97 -6.20 -12.86
N LEU A 110 -12.08 -5.03 -13.51
CA LEU A 110 -11.61 -3.78 -12.95
C LEU A 110 -12.49 -3.34 -11.79
N LEU A 111 -11.84 -2.77 -10.78
CA LEU A 111 -12.49 -2.10 -9.66
C LEU A 111 -12.77 -0.65 -10.06
N VAL A 112 -13.97 -0.16 -9.79
CA VAL A 112 -14.37 1.22 -10.10
C VAL A 112 -14.85 1.92 -8.83
N CYS A 113 -14.35 3.12 -8.56
CA CYS A 113 -14.88 3.98 -7.52
C CYS A 113 -15.36 5.30 -8.12
N LYS A 114 -16.66 5.56 -8.00
CA LYS A 114 -17.31 6.77 -8.51
C LYS A 114 -17.35 7.85 -7.43
N ASN A 115 -16.98 9.07 -7.80
CA ASN A 115 -17.26 10.25 -6.99
C ASN A 115 -18.64 10.81 -7.37
N ASN A 116 -19.67 10.39 -6.63
CA ASN A 116 -21.04 10.89 -6.84
C ASN A 116 -21.35 12.17 -6.03
N THR A 117 -20.37 12.74 -5.32
CA THR A 117 -20.53 14.01 -4.60
C THR A 117 -20.60 15.19 -5.58
N GLU A 118 -21.05 16.35 -5.11
CA GLU A 118 -21.10 17.59 -5.92
C GLU A 118 -19.72 18.27 -6.06
N GLY A 119 -18.72 17.83 -5.30
CA GLY A 119 -17.38 18.40 -5.30
C GLY A 119 -16.30 17.42 -5.70
N ARG A 120 -15.05 17.89 -5.63
CA ARG A 120 -13.88 17.00 -5.73
C ARG A 120 -13.75 16.14 -4.47
N ALA A 121 -13.23 14.92 -4.63
CA ALA A 121 -12.93 14.04 -3.52
C ALA A 121 -11.56 13.38 -3.73
N ASN A 122 -10.83 13.18 -2.64
CA ASN A 122 -9.66 12.31 -2.64
C ASN A 122 -10.15 10.88 -2.42
N LEU A 123 -9.76 9.97 -3.28
CA LEU A 123 -10.11 8.56 -3.21
C LEU A 123 -8.84 7.75 -3.03
N SER A 124 -8.90 6.64 -2.31
CA SER A 124 -7.77 5.74 -2.17
C SER A 124 -8.18 4.30 -2.41
N ILE A 125 -7.21 3.46 -2.71
CA ILE A 125 -7.33 2.01 -2.60
C ILE A 125 -6.29 1.49 -1.60
N GLY A 126 -6.64 0.42 -0.92
CA GLY A 126 -5.82 -0.15 0.14
C GLY A 126 -6.37 -1.49 0.60
N PHE A 127 -5.89 -1.92 1.75
CA PHE A 127 -6.25 -3.21 2.34
C PHE A 127 -7.01 -3.03 3.65
N LEU A 128 -7.87 -4.00 3.95
CA LEU A 128 -8.49 -4.13 5.25
C LEU A 128 -7.73 -5.15 6.08
N ASP A 129 -7.40 -4.76 7.30
CA ASP A 129 -6.90 -5.64 8.34
C ASP A 129 -7.91 -5.73 9.49
N GLY A 130 -8.02 -6.90 10.11
CA GLY A 130 -9.02 -7.17 11.14
C GLY A 130 -10.49 -7.12 10.68
N ASP A 131 -11.41 -7.18 11.65
CA ASP A 131 -12.86 -7.25 11.41
C ASP A 131 -13.66 -6.44 12.45
N GLY A 132 -14.90 -6.09 12.08
CA GLY A 132 -15.83 -5.37 12.96
C GLY A 132 -15.25 -4.03 13.44
N VAL A 133 -15.33 -3.78 14.75
CA VAL A 133 -14.83 -2.54 15.37
C VAL A 133 -13.29 -2.42 15.36
N TYR A 134 -12.59 -3.53 15.16
CA TYR A 134 -11.13 -3.58 15.08
C TYR A 134 -10.63 -3.51 13.64
N GLN A 135 -11.52 -3.44 12.66
CA GLN A 135 -11.13 -3.29 11.27
C GLN A 135 -10.34 -1.99 11.09
N ARG A 136 -9.24 -2.09 10.34
CA ARG A 136 -8.37 -0.98 9.96
C ARG A 136 -8.22 -0.96 8.45
N TYR A 137 -8.19 0.25 7.90
CA TYR A 137 -7.92 0.47 6.49
C TYR A 137 -6.48 0.96 6.32
N GLU A 138 -5.72 0.27 5.47
CA GLU A 138 -4.32 0.58 5.17
C GLU A 138 -4.21 1.09 3.72
N PRO A 139 -4.14 2.41 3.50
CA PRO A 139 -4.01 2.97 2.17
C PRO A 139 -2.69 2.59 1.54
N THR A 140 -2.70 2.29 0.24
CA THR A 140 -1.48 2.02 -0.55
C THR A 140 -1.34 2.95 -1.74
N LEU A 141 -2.44 3.60 -2.13
CA LEU A 141 -2.48 4.50 -3.27
C LEU A 141 -3.63 5.50 -3.13
N VAL A 142 -3.36 6.76 -3.43
CA VAL A 142 -4.33 7.87 -3.37
C VAL A 142 -4.47 8.52 -4.73
N TRP A 143 -5.70 8.87 -5.11
CA TRP A 143 -6.03 9.81 -6.17
C TRP A 143 -6.57 11.09 -5.56
N THR A 144 -5.91 12.22 -5.83
CA THR A 144 -6.35 13.51 -5.29
C THR A 144 -7.26 14.23 -6.27
N GLY A 145 -8.27 14.93 -5.74
CA GLY A 145 -9.06 15.87 -6.53
C GLY A 145 -9.93 15.22 -7.62
N VAL A 146 -10.35 13.97 -7.44
CA VAL A 146 -11.24 13.26 -8.39
C VAL A 146 -12.50 14.09 -8.59
N GLY A 147 -12.78 14.48 -9.84
CA GLY A 147 -13.87 15.38 -10.20
C GLY A 147 -15.25 14.86 -9.78
N SER A 148 -16.20 15.77 -9.60
CA SER A 148 -17.60 15.39 -9.40
C SER A 148 -18.09 14.57 -10.61
N LYS A 149 -18.88 13.53 -10.33
CA LYS A 149 -19.41 12.54 -11.29
C LYS A 149 -18.34 11.80 -12.11
N SER A 150 -17.06 11.95 -11.75
CA SER A 150 -15.95 11.20 -12.33
C SER A 150 -15.74 9.89 -11.57
N ASN A 151 -14.86 9.03 -12.09
CA ASN A 151 -14.48 7.79 -11.42
C ASN A 151 -12.99 7.51 -11.55
N ILE A 152 -12.50 6.68 -10.64
CA ILE A 152 -11.24 5.97 -10.78
C ILE A 152 -11.52 4.52 -11.17
N THR A 153 -10.64 3.95 -11.98
CA THR A 153 -10.67 2.55 -12.37
C THR A 153 -9.29 1.95 -12.11
N ALA A 154 -9.24 0.80 -11.42
CA ALA A 154 -7.99 0.15 -11.06
C ALA A 154 -8.05 -1.37 -11.30
N ALA A 155 -6.96 -1.92 -11.82
CA ALA A 155 -6.62 -3.34 -11.72
C ALA A 155 -5.56 -3.46 -10.64
N PHE A 156 -5.76 -4.29 -9.62
CA PHE A 156 -4.79 -4.39 -8.54
C PHE A 156 -3.96 -5.67 -8.65
N THR A 157 -2.64 -5.51 -8.79
CA THR A 157 -1.66 -6.60 -8.68
C THR A 157 -0.76 -6.29 -7.48
N PRO A 158 -0.65 -7.19 -6.48
CA PRO A 158 0.10 -6.93 -5.25
C PRO A 158 1.61 -7.11 -5.49
N VAL A 159 2.22 -6.24 -6.30
CA VAL A 159 3.67 -6.17 -6.41
C VAL A 159 4.18 -5.29 -5.28
N LEU A 160 4.91 -5.90 -4.35
CA LEU A 160 5.48 -5.24 -3.18
C LEU A 160 6.95 -4.92 -3.45
N THR A 161 7.33 -3.67 -3.27
CA THR A 161 8.68 -3.15 -3.46
C THR A 161 9.27 -2.69 -2.12
N ALA A 162 10.56 -2.90 -1.92
CA ALA A 162 11.28 -2.51 -0.72
C ALA A 162 12.41 -1.53 -1.01
N TYR A 163 12.58 -0.56 -0.12
CA TYR A 163 13.61 0.48 -0.15
C TYR A 163 14.27 0.61 1.22
N ILE A 164 15.54 1.03 1.23
CA ILE A 164 16.23 1.40 2.47
C ILE A 164 16.13 2.91 2.64
N THR A 165 15.49 3.34 3.72
CA THR A 165 15.20 4.75 3.96
C THR A 165 15.43 5.11 5.42
N ARG A 166 15.30 6.39 5.80
CA ARG A 166 15.41 6.83 7.20
C ARG A 166 14.23 7.66 7.70
N ASP A 167 13.59 8.40 6.81
CA ASP A 167 12.70 9.50 7.23
C ASP A 167 11.22 9.30 6.88
N TYR A 168 10.88 8.24 6.14
CA TYR A 168 9.49 7.96 5.79
C TYR A 168 8.72 7.30 6.92
N LYS A 169 7.45 7.69 7.04
CA LYS A 169 6.49 7.11 7.99
C LYS A 169 5.52 6.18 7.26
N ALA A 170 5.01 5.17 7.96
CA ALA A 170 3.88 4.39 7.45
C ALA A 170 2.69 5.33 7.19
N THR A 171 1.94 5.07 6.12
CA THR A 171 0.83 5.88 5.59
C THR A 171 1.23 7.23 4.97
N GLU A 172 2.52 7.55 4.88
CA GLU A 172 2.96 8.78 4.22
C GLU A 172 2.72 8.72 2.71
N MET A 173 2.14 9.80 2.16
CA MET A 173 1.92 9.94 0.72
C MET A 173 3.17 10.46 0.02
N LEU A 174 3.69 9.70 -0.94
CA LEU A 174 4.85 10.12 -1.73
C LEU A 174 4.44 11.05 -2.87
N ARG A 175 5.06 12.23 -2.93
CA ARG A 175 4.85 13.24 -3.97
C ARG A 175 5.93 13.25 -5.07
N GLY A 176 6.91 12.38 -4.95
CA GLY A 176 7.98 12.17 -5.91
C GLY A 176 8.57 10.79 -5.73
N GLU A 177 9.57 10.48 -6.56
CA GLU A 177 10.31 9.22 -6.47
C GLU A 177 11.05 9.12 -5.14
N VAL A 178 11.24 7.89 -4.67
CA VAL A 178 12.11 7.61 -3.52
C VAL A 178 13.53 7.90 -3.97
N GLU A 179 14.32 8.60 -3.15
CA GLU A 179 15.68 9.03 -3.50
C GLU A 179 16.66 7.86 -3.70
N THR A 180 16.28 6.66 -3.25
CA THR A 180 17.06 5.42 -3.36
C THR A 180 16.41 4.45 -4.32
N ASP A 181 17.22 3.64 -5.00
CA ASP A 181 16.72 2.53 -5.79
C ASP A 181 16.02 1.47 -4.93
N ALA A 182 15.04 0.79 -5.55
CA ALA A 182 14.42 -0.38 -4.96
C ALA A 182 15.46 -1.50 -4.82
N ILE A 183 15.58 -2.07 -3.62
CA ILE A 183 16.52 -3.18 -3.36
C ILE A 183 15.87 -4.55 -3.57
N TRP A 184 14.54 -4.58 -3.71
CA TRP A 184 13.74 -5.79 -3.88
C TRP A 184 12.35 -5.46 -4.38
N SER A 185 11.79 -6.32 -5.26
CA SER A 185 10.39 -6.27 -5.68
C SER A 185 9.87 -7.69 -5.89
N CYS A 186 8.63 -7.95 -5.47
CA CYS A 186 8.02 -9.27 -5.58
C CYS A 186 6.51 -9.19 -5.75
N ASN A 187 5.97 -9.96 -6.70
CA ASN A 187 4.54 -10.19 -6.82
C ASN A 187 4.07 -11.19 -5.77
N LEU A 188 3.28 -10.72 -4.79
CA LEU A 188 2.84 -11.55 -3.67
C LEU A 188 1.90 -12.70 -4.09
N ASN A 189 1.33 -12.66 -5.30
CA ASN A 189 0.55 -13.78 -5.83
C ASN A 189 1.41 -14.98 -6.23
N LEU A 190 2.72 -14.81 -6.40
CA LEU A 190 3.63 -15.82 -6.93
C LEU A 190 4.46 -16.54 -5.84
N ILE A 191 4.22 -16.22 -4.57
CA ILE A 191 4.95 -16.78 -3.43
C ILE A 191 4.03 -17.58 -2.51
N ASP A 192 4.62 -18.45 -1.70
CA ASP A 192 3.89 -19.25 -0.70
C ASP A 192 3.27 -18.38 0.40
N ASP A 193 2.32 -18.96 1.14
CA ASP A 193 1.58 -18.26 2.20
C ASP A 193 2.47 -17.78 3.35
N VAL A 194 3.59 -18.46 3.58
CA VAL A 194 4.61 -18.06 4.56
C VAL A 194 5.97 -18.11 3.89
N THR A 195 6.67 -16.98 3.85
CA THR A 195 8.01 -16.87 3.28
C THR A 195 8.99 -16.26 4.27
N GLY A 196 10.27 -16.55 4.07
CA GLY A 196 11.38 -15.94 4.79
C GLY A 196 12.29 -15.21 3.82
N TRP A 197 12.79 -14.05 4.24
CA TRP A 197 13.63 -13.16 3.44
C TRP A 197 14.78 -12.61 4.30
N HIS A 198 16.01 -12.69 3.83
CA HIS A 198 17.16 -12.11 4.48
C HIS A 198 17.48 -10.75 3.88
N LEU A 199 17.56 -9.72 4.72
CA LEU A 199 18.13 -8.43 4.41
C LEU A 199 19.63 -8.47 4.70
N PHE A 200 20.43 -8.26 3.65
CA PHE A 200 21.88 -8.21 3.71
C PHE A 200 22.39 -6.78 3.49
N GLU A 201 23.48 -6.44 4.17
CA GLU A 201 24.30 -5.26 3.91
C GLU A 201 25.69 -5.78 3.51
N ASP A 202 26.17 -5.39 2.33
CA ASP A 202 27.50 -5.75 1.85
C ASP A 202 28.56 -4.94 2.60
N ASP A 203 29.48 -5.60 3.31
CA ASP A 203 30.47 -4.94 4.16
C ASP A 203 31.46 -4.06 3.37
N ALA A 204 31.69 -4.36 2.08
CA ALA A 204 32.67 -3.65 1.26
C ALA A 204 32.10 -2.37 0.62
N SER A 205 30.85 -2.44 0.14
CA SER A 205 30.19 -1.36 -0.60
C SER A 205 29.11 -0.63 0.19
N GLY A 206 28.58 -1.24 1.26
CA GLY A 206 27.40 -0.77 1.99
C GLY A 206 26.09 -0.95 1.22
N ALA A 207 26.08 -1.71 0.13
CA ALA A 207 24.89 -1.98 -0.65
C ALA A 207 23.94 -2.94 0.08
N PHE A 208 22.63 -2.75 -0.10
CA PHE A 208 21.62 -3.60 0.52
C PHE A 208 20.94 -4.50 -0.51
N SER A 209 20.61 -5.73 -0.11
CA SER A 209 19.82 -6.68 -0.92
C SER A 209 18.87 -7.49 -0.04
N ILE A 210 17.80 -8.02 -0.65
CA ILE A 210 16.91 -8.98 0.00
C ILE A 210 16.88 -10.28 -0.81
N GLU A 211 17.14 -11.40 -0.15
CA GLU A 211 17.15 -12.73 -0.77
C GLU A 211 16.23 -13.71 -0.02
N PRO A 212 15.68 -14.75 -0.67
CA PRO A 212 14.93 -15.80 0.01
C PRO A 212 15.75 -16.51 1.11
N ALA A 213 15.15 -16.71 2.29
CA ALA A 213 15.81 -17.36 3.44
C ALA A 213 15.96 -18.87 3.29
N ILE A 214 15.17 -19.49 2.42
CA ILE A 214 15.28 -20.89 2.05
C ILE A 214 15.53 -20.88 0.54
N LYS A 215 16.71 -21.33 0.10
CA LYS A 215 16.93 -21.63 -1.31
C LYS A 215 16.12 -22.90 -1.63
N PRO A 216 15.28 -22.90 -2.68
CA PRO A 216 14.59 -24.10 -3.13
C PRO A 216 15.59 -25.21 -3.51
#